data_AF-A0A9X3EWS2-F1
#
_entry.id   AF-A0A9X3EWS2-F1
#
_cell.length_a   1.000
_cell.length_b   1.000
_cell.length_c   1.000
_cell.angle_alpha   90.00
_cell.angle_beta   90.00
_cell.angle_gamma   90.00
#
_symmetry.space_group_name_H-M   'P 1'
#
loop_
_entity.id
_entity.type
_entity.pdbx_description
1 polymer ?
#
loop_
_entity_poly.entity_id
_entity_poly.type
_entity_poly.pdbx_seq_one_letter_code
_entity_poly.pdbx_strand_id
1 'polypeptide(L)'
;MVATRERLVEKFPTLPATRVALLALVRHLRATLAFERAAAAMERFAERYPGEAEASELLQEAGLLRAQLGQDQRALALFEKVEKNYGAKDPQRAAIVHWARVDLLPKTLPDDQARQKHAIEYLVRHGNKGGPGRRIVAEVTVAAIEWRRACNQKGGLMDLCVTSKPAPIDAPKRGKPPTVTCAGPAAQSVTVFPRDRQLADSAQRRLKQAIELGQALPPVEDPWLRMKVAEALDEAEVLVADRELEAALAVRPPTDLNFRVEDYLQYSSKASDRQKYAAQKRKSEDSRRRFLDYWTKIREQSNDVTRRYEKIAARKDSARGAFAAAARVAVLVQAQVDTLLAAEVPDGLGSEEAIKAYCGALRDYTTPVEASATQALEFCWERAAAFAYTDASVEFCGAELQRRLPRAHLPQRELFGWMAPPPIEPVSAPVQVEPPLTEE
;
A
#
# COMPACT_ATOMS: atom_id res chain seq x y z
N MET A 1 34.66 -18.92 -26.44
CA MET A 1 34.75 -19.89 -25.31
C MET A 1 33.46 -20.66 -25.04
N VAL A 2 32.27 -20.07 -25.10
CA VAL A 2 30.97 -20.76 -24.88
C VAL A 2 30.78 -21.96 -25.79
N ALA A 3 30.87 -21.75 -27.11
CA ALA A 3 30.69 -22.81 -28.10
C ALA A 3 31.67 -23.99 -27.90
N THR A 4 32.89 -23.72 -27.43
CA THR A 4 33.87 -24.76 -27.11
C THR A 4 33.42 -25.62 -25.93
N ARG A 5 32.88 -24.98 -24.86
CA ARG A 5 32.37 -25.68 -23.67
C ARG A 5 31.09 -26.47 -23.99
N GLU A 6 30.19 -25.90 -24.78
CA GLU A 6 28.99 -26.60 -25.25
C GLU A 6 29.35 -27.85 -26.06
N ARG A 7 30.26 -27.72 -27.04
CA ARG A 7 30.73 -28.88 -27.82
C ARG A 7 31.40 -29.93 -26.94
N LEU A 8 32.16 -29.55 -25.92
CA LEU A 8 32.79 -30.50 -25.00
C LEU A 8 31.72 -31.28 -24.22
N VAL A 9 30.72 -30.58 -23.68
CA VAL A 9 29.62 -31.19 -22.92
C VAL A 9 28.77 -32.12 -23.80
N GLU A 10 28.52 -31.73 -25.05
CA GLU A 10 27.71 -32.51 -25.99
C GLU A 10 28.45 -33.74 -26.53
N LYS A 11 29.72 -33.57 -26.95
CA LYS A 11 30.47 -34.64 -27.63
C LYS A 11 31.14 -35.61 -26.67
N PHE A 12 31.50 -35.17 -25.47
CA PHE A 12 32.24 -36.00 -24.51
C PHE A 12 31.52 -36.07 -23.16
N PRO A 13 30.27 -36.55 -23.14
CA PRO A 13 29.41 -36.46 -21.97
C PRO A 13 30.05 -37.12 -20.72
N THR A 14 30.69 -38.27 -20.87
CA THR A 14 31.17 -39.09 -19.75
C THR A 14 32.53 -38.67 -19.18
N LEU A 15 33.22 -37.71 -19.78
CA LEU A 15 34.55 -37.31 -19.29
C LEU A 15 34.44 -36.55 -17.95
N PRO A 16 35.35 -36.79 -16.98
CA PRO A 16 35.40 -36.02 -15.74
C PRO A 16 35.48 -34.50 -15.96
N ALA A 17 36.16 -34.07 -17.03
CA ALA A 17 36.27 -32.67 -17.43
C ALA A 17 34.91 -32.02 -17.78
N THR A 18 33.91 -32.81 -18.16
CA THR A 18 32.59 -32.34 -18.57
C THR A 18 31.81 -31.72 -17.41
N ARG A 19 32.01 -32.21 -16.18
CA ARG A 19 31.46 -31.60 -14.96
C ARG A 19 31.97 -30.16 -14.80
N VAL A 20 33.29 -29.99 -14.87
CA VAL A 20 33.95 -28.67 -14.75
C VAL A 20 33.54 -27.74 -15.88
N ALA A 21 33.47 -28.25 -17.12
CA ALA A 21 33.06 -27.48 -18.28
C ALA A 21 31.61 -26.98 -18.18
N LEU A 22 30.71 -27.80 -17.63
CA LEU A 22 29.30 -27.43 -17.46
C LEU A 22 29.12 -26.36 -16.37
N LEU A 23 29.84 -26.44 -15.25
CA LEU A 23 29.86 -25.36 -14.25
C LEU A 23 30.43 -24.05 -14.83
N ALA A 24 31.52 -24.14 -15.59
CA ALA A 24 32.11 -22.98 -16.25
C ALA A 24 31.17 -22.38 -17.32
N LEU A 25 30.36 -23.21 -17.97
CA LEU A 25 29.32 -22.77 -18.90
C LEU A 25 28.22 -22.01 -18.17
N VAL A 26 27.69 -22.55 -17.05
CA VAL A 26 26.69 -21.86 -16.22
C VAL A 26 27.19 -20.48 -15.78
N ARG A 27 28.40 -20.41 -15.21
CA ARG A 27 28.99 -19.14 -14.77
C ARG A 27 29.10 -18.13 -15.89
N HIS A 28 29.53 -18.56 -17.08
CA HIS A 28 29.64 -17.68 -18.23
C HIS A 28 28.27 -17.20 -18.73
N LEU A 29 27.30 -18.11 -18.86
CA LEU A 29 25.94 -17.75 -19.32
C LEU A 29 25.25 -16.79 -18.35
N ARG A 30 25.46 -16.94 -17.04
CA ARG A 30 25.03 -15.96 -16.02
C ARG A 30 25.68 -14.60 -16.23
N ALA A 31 27.00 -14.58 -16.42
CA ALA A 31 27.77 -13.34 -16.61
C ALA A 31 27.37 -12.58 -17.88
N THR A 32 26.91 -13.29 -18.92
CA THR A 32 26.42 -12.70 -20.17
C THR A 32 24.90 -12.54 -20.20
N LEU A 33 24.20 -12.68 -19.07
CA LEU A 33 22.74 -12.54 -18.93
C LEU A 33 21.92 -13.44 -19.87
N ALA A 34 22.48 -14.59 -20.29
CA ALA A 34 21.80 -15.57 -21.12
C ALA A 34 20.93 -16.49 -20.26
N PHE A 35 19.96 -15.93 -19.54
CA PHE A 35 19.24 -16.59 -18.43
C PHE A 35 18.57 -17.90 -18.79
N GLU A 36 17.89 -17.99 -19.94
CA GLU A 36 17.24 -19.22 -20.37
C GLU A 36 18.25 -20.36 -20.60
N ARG A 37 19.37 -20.04 -21.25
CA ARG A 37 20.47 -20.99 -21.49
C ARG A 37 21.18 -21.35 -20.18
N ALA A 38 21.35 -20.39 -19.28
CA ALA A 38 21.93 -20.62 -17.96
C ALA A 38 21.07 -21.61 -17.15
N ALA A 39 19.76 -21.38 -17.07
CA ALA A 39 18.81 -22.28 -16.42
C ALA A 39 18.86 -23.69 -17.04
N ALA A 40 18.88 -23.78 -18.38
CA ALA A 40 19.00 -25.08 -19.06
C ALA A 40 20.32 -25.80 -18.72
N ALA A 41 21.45 -25.08 -18.65
CA ALA A 41 22.73 -25.66 -18.27
C ALA A 41 22.77 -26.11 -16.80
N MET A 42 22.14 -25.36 -15.90
CA MET A 42 21.96 -25.74 -14.48
C MET A 42 21.12 -27.00 -14.33
N GLU A 43 20.00 -27.09 -15.04
CA GLU A 43 19.13 -28.28 -15.06
C GLU A 43 19.89 -29.51 -15.56
N ARG A 44 20.63 -29.37 -16.67
CA ARG A 44 21.49 -30.43 -17.22
C ARG A 44 22.57 -30.87 -16.22
N PHE A 45 23.14 -29.93 -15.46
CA PHE A 45 24.13 -30.27 -14.43
C PHE A 45 23.49 -31.11 -13.33
N ALA A 46 22.37 -30.65 -12.77
CA ALA A 46 21.70 -31.33 -11.68
C ALA A 46 21.10 -32.69 -12.08
N GLU A 47 20.71 -32.86 -13.34
CA GLU A 47 20.26 -34.16 -13.88
C GLU A 47 21.41 -35.14 -14.05
N ARG A 48 22.56 -34.67 -14.55
CA ARG A 48 23.72 -35.52 -14.83
C ARG A 48 24.54 -35.86 -13.60
N TYR A 49 24.57 -34.95 -12.64
CA TYR A 49 25.41 -35.04 -11.44
C TYR A 49 24.59 -34.80 -10.15
N PRO A 50 23.51 -35.58 -9.90
CA PRO A 50 22.60 -35.32 -8.78
C PRO A 50 23.22 -35.53 -7.39
N GLY A 51 24.38 -36.16 -7.30
CA GLY A 51 25.11 -36.37 -6.04
C GLY A 51 26.11 -35.26 -5.69
N GLU A 52 26.37 -34.33 -6.62
CA GLU A 52 27.32 -33.24 -6.38
C GLU A 52 26.74 -32.18 -5.46
N ALA A 53 27.61 -31.51 -4.69
CA ALA A 53 27.21 -30.51 -3.72
C ALA A 53 26.47 -29.33 -4.36
N GLU A 54 26.84 -28.97 -5.59
CA GLU A 54 26.27 -27.86 -6.35
C GLU A 54 24.91 -28.18 -6.99
N ALA A 55 24.55 -29.47 -7.11
CA ALA A 55 23.38 -29.88 -7.89
C ALA A 55 22.07 -29.30 -7.35
N SER A 56 21.90 -29.29 -6.04
CA SER A 56 20.71 -28.74 -5.38
C SER A 56 20.61 -27.22 -5.50
N GLU A 57 21.74 -26.51 -5.37
CA GLU A 57 21.83 -25.06 -5.50
C GLU A 57 21.52 -24.62 -6.94
N LEU A 58 22.15 -25.24 -7.92
CA LEU A 58 21.92 -24.92 -9.33
C LEU A 58 20.49 -25.22 -9.74
N LEU A 59 19.88 -26.27 -9.20
CA LEU A 59 18.48 -26.59 -9.48
C LEU A 59 17.50 -25.58 -8.86
N GLN A 60 17.80 -25.07 -7.66
CA GLN A 60 17.06 -23.95 -7.05
C GLN A 60 17.22 -22.68 -7.89
N GLU A 61 18.45 -22.31 -8.26
CA GLU A 61 18.72 -21.13 -9.10
C GLU A 61 18.00 -21.23 -10.46
N ALA A 62 18.02 -22.40 -11.09
CA ALA A 62 17.28 -22.64 -12.32
C ALA A 62 15.79 -22.40 -12.11
N GLY A 63 15.20 -22.89 -11.02
CA GLY A 63 13.80 -22.63 -10.68
C GLY A 63 13.47 -21.13 -10.59
N LEU A 64 14.33 -20.35 -9.94
CA LEU A 64 14.16 -18.89 -9.83
C LEU A 64 14.27 -18.19 -11.20
N LEU A 65 15.24 -18.56 -12.03
CA LEU A 65 15.37 -18.02 -13.39
C LEU A 65 14.16 -18.37 -14.25
N ARG A 66 13.64 -19.60 -14.14
CA ARG A 66 12.43 -20.03 -14.87
C ARG A 66 11.22 -19.21 -14.45
N ALA A 67 11.04 -18.95 -13.16
CA ALA A 67 9.98 -18.07 -12.66
C ALA A 67 10.09 -16.66 -13.23
N GLN A 68 11.30 -16.07 -13.22
CA GLN A 68 11.54 -14.73 -13.78
C GLN A 68 11.32 -14.65 -15.30
N LEU A 69 11.49 -15.77 -16.01
CA LEU A 69 11.20 -15.89 -17.45
C LEU A 69 9.71 -16.18 -17.74
N GLY A 70 8.83 -16.21 -16.74
CA GLY A 70 7.41 -16.54 -16.89
C GLY A 70 7.16 -18.03 -17.17
N GLN A 71 8.12 -18.89 -16.90
CA GLN A 71 8.06 -20.34 -17.14
C GLN A 71 7.62 -21.08 -15.87
N ASP A 72 6.49 -20.65 -15.30
CA ASP A 72 6.05 -20.98 -13.93
C ASP A 72 5.91 -22.49 -13.69
N GLN A 73 5.32 -23.23 -14.63
CA GLN A 73 5.16 -24.68 -14.51
C GLN A 73 6.52 -25.39 -14.41
N ARG A 74 7.51 -24.92 -15.16
CA ARG A 74 8.87 -25.47 -15.09
C ARG A 74 9.55 -25.08 -13.79
N ALA A 75 9.37 -23.86 -13.32
CA ALA A 75 9.87 -23.42 -12.03
C ALA A 75 9.32 -24.27 -10.87
N LEU A 76 8.00 -24.51 -10.85
CA LEU A 76 7.33 -25.37 -9.86
C LEU A 76 7.91 -26.78 -9.85
N ALA A 77 8.07 -27.41 -11.02
CA ALA A 77 8.65 -28.74 -11.13
C ALA A 77 10.09 -28.80 -10.60
N LEU A 78 10.90 -27.76 -10.85
CA LEU A 78 12.27 -27.67 -10.34
C LEU A 78 12.29 -27.52 -8.81
N PHE A 79 11.43 -26.65 -8.25
CA PHE A 79 11.32 -26.49 -6.80
C PHE A 79 10.84 -27.77 -6.11
N GLU A 80 9.90 -28.52 -6.72
CA GLU A 80 9.45 -29.82 -6.21
C GLU A 80 10.60 -30.84 -6.23
N LYS A 81 11.36 -30.89 -7.33
CA LYS A 81 12.52 -31.76 -7.45
C LYS A 81 13.59 -31.44 -6.40
N VAL A 82 13.81 -30.17 -6.07
CA VAL A 82 14.73 -29.77 -4.99
C VAL A 82 14.24 -30.29 -3.63
N GLU A 83 12.99 -30.01 -3.28
CA GLU A 83 12.41 -30.40 -1.99
C GLU A 83 12.41 -31.94 -1.81
N LYS A 84 12.02 -32.68 -2.86
CA LYS A 84 11.94 -34.15 -2.86
C LYS A 84 13.32 -34.82 -2.79
N ASN A 85 14.29 -34.36 -3.59
CA ASN A 85 15.55 -35.08 -3.73
C ASN A 85 16.61 -34.66 -2.70
N TYR A 86 16.53 -33.42 -2.22
CA TYR A 86 17.57 -32.85 -1.36
C TYR A 86 17.05 -32.40 0.01
N GLY A 87 15.73 -32.25 0.19
CA GLY A 87 15.18 -31.61 1.39
C GLY A 87 15.40 -32.34 2.70
N ALA A 88 15.60 -33.67 2.67
CA ALA A 88 15.95 -34.44 3.87
C ALA A 88 17.37 -34.11 4.38
N LYS A 89 18.31 -33.87 3.47
CA LYS A 89 19.71 -33.55 3.78
C LYS A 89 19.94 -32.05 3.99
N ASP A 90 19.10 -31.22 3.37
CA ASP A 90 19.14 -29.77 3.48
C ASP A 90 17.74 -29.19 3.72
N PRO A 91 17.26 -29.21 4.97
CA PRO A 91 15.93 -28.74 5.31
C PRO A 91 15.76 -27.22 5.13
N GLN A 92 16.86 -26.45 5.17
CA GLN A 92 16.84 -25.01 4.94
C GLN A 92 16.56 -24.73 3.46
N ARG A 93 17.26 -25.41 2.55
CA ARG A 93 17.00 -25.32 1.10
C ARG A 93 15.60 -25.80 0.74
N ALA A 94 15.11 -26.86 1.38
CA ALA A 94 13.73 -27.31 1.25
C ALA A 94 12.74 -26.17 1.56
N ALA A 95 12.95 -25.48 2.69
CA ALA A 95 12.13 -24.34 3.08
C ALA A 95 12.23 -23.18 2.07
N ILE A 96 13.42 -22.90 1.53
CA ILE A 96 13.63 -21.85 0.53
C ILE A 96 12.80 -22.13 -0.73
N VAL A 97 12.94 -23.32 -1.32
CA VAL A 97 12.23 -23.67 -2.55
C VAL A 97 10.74 -23.87 -2.33
N HIS A 98 10.33 -24.30 -1.14
CA HIS A 98 8.92 -24.36 -0.78
C HIS A 98 8.33 -22.96 -0.81
N TRP A 99 8.93 -22.01 -0.07
CA TRP A 99 8.44 -20.62 -0.01
C TRP A 99 8.50 -19.91 -1.36
N ALA A 100 9.50 -20.18 -2.20
CA ALA A 100 9.63 -19.57 -3.52
C ALA A 100 8.40 -19.80 -4.43
N ARG A 101 7.59 -20.84 -4.16
CA ARG A 101 6.35 -21.11 -4.90
C ARG A 101 5.25 -20.09 -4.62
N VAL A 102 5.30 -19.35 -3.50
CA VAL A 102 4.26 -18.39 -3.10
C VAL A 102 4.05 -17.29 -4.15
N ASP A 103 5.11 -16.90 -4.85
CA ASP A 103 5.06 -15.85 -5.88
C ASP A 103 4.47 -16.34 -7.20
N LEU A 104 4.41 -17.66 -7.41
CA LEU A 104 3.81 -18.31 -8.58
C LEU A 104 2.32 -18.63 -8.38
N LEU A 105 1.81 -18.43 -7.17
CA LEU A 105 0.40 -18.64 -6.87
C LEU A 105 -0.43 -17.44 -7.33
N PRO A 106 -1.69 -17.66 -7.78
CA PRO A 106 -2.57 -16.57 -8.16
C PRO A 106 -2.67 -15.51 -7.07
N LYS A 107 -2.48 -14.25 -7.48
CA LYS A 107 -2.68 -13.03 -6.66
C LYS A 107 -4.02 -12.38 -7.06
N THR A 108 -5.08 -13.19 -7.16
CA THR A 108 -6.41 -12.69 -7.51
C THR A 108 -7.09 -12.19 -6.25
N LEU A 109 -7.04 -10.88 -6.02
CA LEU A 109 -7.83 -10.26 -4.97
C LEU A 109 -9.33 -10.42 -5.27
N PRO A 110 -10.18 -10.70 -4.27
CA PRO A 110 -9.87 -10.87 -2.85
C PRO A 110 -9.54 -12.31 -2.42
N ASP A 111 -9.55 -13.29 -3.33
CA ASP A 111 -9.42 -14.73 -3.02
C ASP A 111 -7.97 -15.24 -3.11
N ASP A 112 -7.10 -14.75 -2.22
CA ASP A 112 -5.73 -15.23 -2.04
C ASP A 112 -5.65 -16.58 -1.27
N GLN A 113 -6.67 -17.43 -1.35
CA GLN A 113 -6.79 -18.66 -0.55
C GLN A 113 -5.64 -19.65 -0.77
N ALA A 114 -5.17 -19.79 -2.02
CA ALA A 114 -4.04 -20.66 -2.34
C ALA A 114 -2.75 -20.18 -1.64
N ARG A 115 -2.52 -18.85 -1.63
CA ARG A 115 -1.37 -18.24 -0.94
C ARG A 115 -1.48 -18.41 0.57
N GLN A 116 -2.66 -18.22 1.14
CA GLN A 116 -2.90 -18.44 2.57
C GLN A 116 -2.59 -19.88 2.96
N LYS A 117 -3.16 -20.84 2.23
CA LYS A 117 -2.94 -22.27 2.46
C LYS A 117 -1.45 -22.62 2.38
N HIS A 118 -0.77 -22.13 1.34
CA HIS A 118 0.65 -22.36 1.14
C HIS A 118 1.50 -21.76 2.28
N ALA A 119 1.20 -20.55 2.74
CA ALA A 119 1.90 -19.95 3.86
C ALA A 119 1.67 -20.69 5.18
N ILE A 120 0.45 -21.17 5.44
CA ILE A 120 0.15 -22.03 6.60
C ILE A 120 0.94 -23.34 6.51
N GLU A 121 0.95 -24.01 5.34
CA GLU A 121 1.73 -25.23 5.13
C GLU A 121 3.22 -25.00 5.35
N TYR A 122 3.76 -23.87 4.89
CA TYR A 122 5.12 -23.46 5.15
C TYR A 122 5.40 -23.31 6.64
N LEU A 123 4.56 -22.56 7.38
CA LEU A 123 4.74 -22.36 8.82
C LEU A 123 4.75 -23.68 9.58
N VAL A 124 3.87 -24.62 9.21
CA VAL A 124 3.77 -25.95 9.83
C VAL A 124 5.00 -26.83 9.52
N ARG A 125 5.43 -26.89 8.25
CA ARG A 125 6.48 -27.84 7.82
C ARG A 125 7.89 -27.30 7.99
N HIS A 126 8.04 -26.00 7.76
CA HIS A 126 9.31 -25.33 7.51
C HIS A 126 9.55 -24.11 8.42
N GLY A 127 8.56 -23.67 9.21
CA GLY A 127 8.63 -22.43 10.00
C GLY A 127 9.85 -22.34 10.94
N ASN A 128 10.31 -23.46 11.50
CA ASN A 128 11.50 -23.52 12.36
C ASN A 128 12.82 -23.80 11.59
N LYS A 129 12.73 -24.14 10.30
CA LYS A 129 13.88 -24.60 9.48
C LYS A 129 14.30 -23.58 8.42
N GLY A 130 13.36 -22.76 7.93
CA GLY A 130 13.61 -21.79 6.86
C GLY A 130 14.18 -20.44 7.31
N GLY A 131 14.43 -20.30 8.61
CA GLY A 131 14.96 -19.09 9.24
C GLY A 131 13.87 -18.08 9.64
N PRO A 132 14.17 -17.22 10.63
CA PRO A 132 13.19 -16.31 11.21
C PRO A 132 12.65 -15.27 10.21
N GLY A 133 13.47 -14.81 9.25
CA GLY A 133 13.03 -13.87 8.22
C GLY A 133 11.88 -14.41 7.35
N ARG A 134 11.99 -15.63 6.84
CA ARG A 134 10.90 -16.24 6.03
C ARG A 134 9.67 -16.55 6.87
N ARG A 135 9.85 -16.92 8.14
CA ARG A 135 8.73 -17.09 9.08
C ARG A 135 7.95 -15.79 9.22
N ILE A 136 8.62 -14.65 9.40
CA ILE A 136 7.96 -13.33 9.46
C ILE A 136 7.14 -13.08 8.20
N VAL A 137 7.74 -13.23 7.02
CA VAL A 137 7.03 -13.01 5.73
C VAL A 137 5.80 -13.93 5.61
N ALA A 138 5.91 -15.19 6.05
CA ALA A 138 4.80 -16.14 6.04
C ALA A 138 3.68 -15.78 7.02
N GLU A 139 4.00 -15.40 8.26
CA GLU A 139 3.00 -14.95 9.25
C GLU A 139 2.26 -13.70 8.77
N VAL A 140 2.98 -12.71 8.22
CA VAL A 140 2.38 -11.50 7.66
C VAL A 140 1.47 -11.84 6.47
N THR A 141 1.91 -12.73 5.59
CA THR A 141 1.09 -13.16 4.44
C THR A 141 -0.24 -13.77 4.89
N VAL A 142 -0.23 -14.66 5.89
CA VAL A 142 -1.46 -15.24 6.45
C VAL A 142 -2.34 -14.15 7.06
N ALA A 143 -1.75 -13.29 7.88
CA ALA A 143 -2.49 -12.26 8.62
C ALA A 143 -3.07 -11.18 7.70
N ALA A 144 -2.37 -10.75 6.65
CA ALA A 144 -2.88 -9.81 5.66
C ALA A 144 -4.08 -10.40 4.89
N ILE A 145 -4.05 -11.69 4.57
CA ILE A 145 -5.19 -12.38 3.94
C ILE A 145 -6.36 -12.49 4.92
N GLU A 146 -6.13 -12.87 6.18
CA GLU A 146 -7.16 -12.90 7.23
C GLU A 146 -7.79 -11.52 7.44
N TRP A 147 -6.98 -10.46 7.48
CA TRP A 147 -7.44 -9.09 7.61
C TRP A 147 -8.39 -8.71 6.48
N ARG A 148 -7.99 -8.91 5.22
CA ARG A 148 -8.83 -8.61 4.05
C ARG A 148 -10.12 -9.41 4.04
N ARG A 149 -10.04 -10.72 4.34
CA ARG A 149 -11.22 -11.60 4.44
C ARG A 149 -12.17 -11.23 5.58
N ALA A 150 -11.67 -10.56 6.61
CA ALA A 150 -12.53 -10.05 7.67
C ALA A 150 -13.50 -8.96 7.15
N CYS A 151 -13.22 -8.32 6.00
CA CYS A 151 -14.15 -7.38 5.40
C CYS A 151 -15.06 -8.05 4.36
N ASN A 152 -16.35 -8.14 4.65
CA ASN A 152 -17.34 -8.72 3.73
C ASN A 152 -17.76 -7.75 2.60
N GLN A 153 -17.32 -6.49 2.65
CA GLN A 153 -17.71 -5.47 1.70
C GLN A 153 -16.89 -5.59 0.41
N LYS A 154 -17.58 -5.68 -0.73
CA LYS A 154 -16.93 -5.63 -2.05
C LYS A 154 -16.44 -4.21 -2.35
N GLY A 155 -15.22 -4.10 -2.88
CA GLY A 155 -14.63 -2.82 -3.29
C GLY A 155 -14.03 -2.01 -2.13
N GLY A 156 -13.47 -2.68 -1.12
CA GLY A 156 -12.70 -2.02 -0.07
C GLY A 156 -11.51 -1.23 -0.63
N LEU A 157 -11.19 -0.11 -0.01
CA LEU A 157 -10.11 0.78 -0.43
C LEU A 157 -8.79 0.37 0.23
N MET A 158 -7.81 -0.12 -0.53
CA MET A 158 -6.47 -0.44 -0.02
C MET A 158 -6.50 -1.33 1.26
N ASP A 159 -7.26 -2.41 1.22
CA ASP A 159 -7.47 -3.33 2.35
C ASP A 159 -8.24 -2.78 3.55
N LEU A 160 -8.64 -1.51 3.54
CA LEU A 160 -9.57 -0.91 4.52
C LEU A 160 -10.99 -1.41 4.28
N CYS A 161 -11.73 -1.63 5.36
CA CYS A 161 -13.14 -2.03 5.31
C CYS A 161 -14.05 -0.80 5.18
N VAL A 162 -13.81 -0.02 4.12
CA VAL A 162 -14.52 1.21 3.83
C VAL A 162 -14.96 1.27 2.38
N THR A 163 -15.97 2.09 2.10
CA THR A 163 -16.28 2.52 0.73
C THR A 163 -16.28 4.04 0.67
N SER A 164 -15.89 4.56 -0.48
CA SER A 164 -15.96 5.98 -0.82
C SER A 164 -16.95 6.17 -1.96
N LYS A 165 -17.84 7.17 -1.84
CA LYS A 165 -18.75 7.60 -2.90
C LYS A 165 -18.79 9.12 -2.95
N PRO A 166 -19.09 9.74 -4.11
CA PRO A 166 -19.33 11.18 -4.16
C PRO A 166 -20.33 11.60 -3.08
N ALA A 167 -20.00 12.67 -2.35
CA ALA A 167 -20.90 13.22 -1.36
C ALA A 167 -22.21 13.66 -2.04
N PRO A 168 -23.38 13.43 -1.42
CA PRO A 168 -24.67 13.84 -1.98
C PRO A 168 -24.82 15.36 -1.84
N ILE A 169 -24.15 16.10 -2.73
CA ILE A 169 -24.20 17.56 -2.80
C ILE A 169 -25.46 17.94 -3.57
N ASP A 170 -26.33 18.75 -2.96
CA ASP A 170 -27.55 19.29 -3.56
C ASP A 170 -28.49 18.22 -4.17
N ALA A 171 -28.40 16.97 -3.70
CA ALA A 171 -29.19 15.87 -4.23
C ALA A 171 -30.67 16.05 -3.85
N PRO A 172 -31.60 16.16 -4.82
CA PRO A 172 -33.02 16.31 -4.51
C PRO A 172 -33.54 15.03 -3.86
N LYS A 173 -34.01 15.14 -2.61
CA LYS A 173 -34.77 14.06 -1.95
C LYS A 173 -36.22 14.18 -2.40
N ARG A 174 -36.86 13.05 -2.74
CA ARG A 174 -38.25 13.02 -3.22
C ARG A 174 -39.17 13.72 -2.21
N GLY A 175 -39.71 14.88 -2.58
CA GLY A 175 -40.59 15.69 -1.72
C GLY A 175 -39.88 16.63 -0.72
N LYS A 176 -38.56 16.87 -0.83
CA LYS A 176 -37.82 17.84 -0.01
C LYS A 176 -36.91 18.73 -0.87
N PRO A 177 -36.65 19.99 -0.46
CA PRO A 177 -35.66 20.83 -1.12
C PRO A 177 -34.26 20.18 -1.09
N PRO A 178 -33.37 20.53 -2.03
CA PRO A 178 -32.00 20.02 -2.06
C PRO A 178 -31.28 20.35 -0.74
N THR A 179 -30.57 19.37 -0.18
CA THR A 179 -29.78 19.55 1.04
C THR A 179 -28.56 20.41 0.70
N VAL A 180 -28.48 21.61 1.28
CA VAL A 180 -27.33 22.51 1.14
C VAL A 180 -26.19 22.01 2.03
N THR A 181 -24.98 21.95 1.47
CA THR A 181 -23.75 21.54 2.18
C THR A 181 -22.61 22.53 1.92
N CYS A 182 -21.52 22.44 2.68
CA CYS A 182 -20.31 23.23 2.46
C CYS A 182 -19.27 22.54 1.57
N ALA A 183 -19.56 21.30 1.15
CA ALA A 183 -18.72 20.44 0.36
C ALA A 183 -18.65 20.91 -1.11
N GLY A 184 -17.44 20.83 -1.70
CA GLY A 184 -17.26 21.02 -3.13
C GLY A 184 -17.55 19.74 -3.93
N PRO A 185 -17.66 19.80 -5.27
CA PRO A 185 -17.99 18.66 -6.12
C PRO A 185 -16.99 17.49 -6.01
N ALA A 186 -15.78 17.76 -5.52
CA ALA A 186 -14.77 16.77 -5.20
C ALA A 186 -14.83 16.25 -3.74
N ALA A 187 -15.94 16.38 -3.03
CA ALA A 187 -16.09 15.74 -1.71
C ALA A 187 -16.54 14.28 -1.85
N GLN A 188 -16.03 13.43 -0.95
CA GLN A 188 -16.41 12.02 -0.83
C GLN A 188 -17.03 11.73 0.54
N SER A 189 -18.07 10.91 0.55
CA SER A 189 -18.60 10.30 1.75
C SER A 189 -17.96 8.93 1.97
N VAL A 190 -17.26 8.78 3.09
CA VAL A 190 -16.69 7.51 3.51
C VAL A 190 -17.66 6.79 4.45
N THR A 191 -17.86 5.50 4.17
CA THR A 191 -18.62 4.58 5.02
C THR A 191 -17.72 3.47 5.50
N VAL A 192 -17.59 3.31 6.81
CA VAL A 192 -16.85 2.23 7.46
C VAL A 192 -17.79 1.06 7.74
N PHE A 193 -17.35 -0.16 7.44
CA PHE A 193 -18.09 -1.38 7.67
C PHE A 193 -17.42 -2.20 8.78
N PRO A 194 -18.21 -2.90 9.60
CA PRO A 194 -17.64 -3.79 10.60
C PRO A 194 -16.95 -4.98 9.93
N ARG A 195 -15.81 -5.38 10.47
CA ARG A 195 -15.12 -6.61 10.11
C ARG A 195 -15.64 -7.81 10.90
N ASP A 196 -15.45 -9.01 10.37
CA ASP A 196 -15.52 -10.23 11.16
C ASP A 196 -14.50 -10.15 12.31
N ARG A 197 -15.01 -10.14 13.53
CA ARG A 197 -14.19 -9.90 14.73
C ARG A 197 -13.16 -11.01 14.96
N GLN A 198 -13.51 -12.27 14.68
CA GLN A 198 -12.61 -13.39 14.94
C GLN A 198 -11.41 -13.35 14.00
N LEU A 199 -11.65 -13.15 12.71
CA LEU A 199 -10.60 -13.01 11.70
C LEU A 199 -9.76 -11.75 11.93
N ALA A 200 -10.40 -10.60 12.21
CA ALA A 200 -9.69 -9.36 12.45
C ALA A 200 -8.79 -9.45 13.70
N ASP A 201 -9.29 -9.99 14.82
CA ASP A 201 -8.49 -10.15 16.03
C ASP A 201 -7.39 -11.20 15.86
N SER A 202 -7.62 -12.26 15.08
CA SER A 202 -6.58 -13.24 14.70
C SER A 202 -5.45 -12.59 13.91
N ALA A 203 -5.80 -11.87 12.83
CA ALA A 203 -4.85 -11.14 12.00
C ALA A 203 -4.01 -10.18 12.84
N GLN A 204 -4.67 -9.32 13.64
CA GLN A 204 -3.99 -8.32 14.47
C GLN A 204 -3.01 -8.95 15.47
N ARG A 205 -3.33 -10.10 16.06
CA ARG A 205 -2.38 -10.82 16.92
C ARG A 205 -1.17 -11.32 16.15
N ARG A 206 -1.37 -11.96 14.99
CA ARG A 206 -0.27 -12.45 14.14
C ARG A 206 0.63 -11.32 13.65
N LEU A 207 0.07 -10.20 13.23
CA LEU A 207 0.83 -9.03 12.78
C LEU A 207 1.72 -8.47 13.90
N LYS A 208 1.16 -8.28 15.10
CA LYS A 208 1.93 -7.82 16.27
C LYS A 208 3.07 -8.78 16.62
N GLN A 209 2.80 -10.08 16.62
CA GLN A 209 3.83 -11.09 16.83
C GLN A 209 4.92 -11.05 15.75
N ALA A 210 4.56 -10.84 14.48
CA ALA A 210 5.52 -10.71 13.40
C ALA A 210 6.41 -9.46 13.56
N ILE A 211 5.84 -8.34 14.02
CA ILE A 211 6.58 -7.11 14.33
C ILE A 211 7.57 -7.35 15.47
N GLU A 212 7.14 -8.00 16.56
CA GLU A 212 8.01 -8.36 17.69
C GLU A 212 9.16 -9.28 17.25
N LEU A 213 8.87 -10.28 16.41
CA LEU A 213 9.89 -11.14 15.81
C LEU A 213 10.87 -10.35 14.93
N GLY A 214 10.38 -9.36 14.19
CA GLY A 214 11.18 -8.46 13.37
C GLY A 214 12.15 -7.61 14.18
N GLN A 215 11.72 -7.11 15.33
CA GLN A 215 12.58 -6.33 16.25
C GLN A 215 13.72 -7.17 16.84
N ALA A 216 13.48 -8.46 17.08
CA ALA A 216 14.47 -9.40 17.59
C ALA A 216 15.30 -10.07 16.46
N LEU A 217 15.04 -9.73 15.19
CA LEU A 217 15.64 -10.41 14.05
C LEU A 217 17.11 -10.00 13.89
N PRO A 218 18.07 -10.94 13.83
CA PRO A 218 19.45 -10.62 13.45
C PRO A 218 19.52 -10.14 12.00
N PRO A 219 20.60 -9.44 11.60
CA PRO A 219 20.78 -8.99 10.22
C PRO A 219 20.60 -10.13 9.22
N VAL A 220 19.68 -9.94 8.26
CA VAL A 220 19.43 -10.91 7.19
C VAL A 220 20.51 -10.73 6.12
N GLU A 221 21.35 -11.74 5.90
CA GLU A 221 22.46 -11.65 4.93
C GLU A 221 21.97 -11.56 3.48
N ASP A 222 21.00 -12.39 3.10
CA ASP A 222 20.38 -12.41 1.78
C ASP A 222 19.66 -11.07 1.50
N PRO A 223 20.11 -10.26 0.52
CA PRO A 223 19.53 -8.95 0.25
C PRO A 223 18.06 -9.01 -0.20
N TRP A 224 17.68 -10.05 -0.94
CA TRP A 224 16.30 -10.23 -1.41
C TRP A 224 15.38 -10.58 -0.25
N LEU A 225 15.80 -11.51 0.62
CA LEU A 225 15.05 -11.83 1.82
C LEU A 225 14.97 -10.63 2.77
N ARG A 226 16.06 -9.87 2.92
CA ARG A 226 16.08 -8.65 3.74
C ARG A 226 15.03 -7.65 3.27
N MET A 227 14.97 -7.38 1.96
CA MET A 227 13.95 -6.54 1.34
C MET A 227 12.54 -7.09 1.62
N LYS A 228 12.31 -8.39 1.40
CA LYS A 228 11.00 -9.02 1.64
C LYS A 228 10.56 -8.98 3.10
N VAL A 229 11.49 -9.09 4.04
CA VAL A 229 11.23 -8.93 5.47
C VAL A 229 10.85 -7.49 5.79
N ALA A 230 11.59 -6.50 5.28
CA ALA A 230 11.27 -5.09 5.47
C ALA A 230 9.86 -4.75 4.92
N GLU A 231 9.57 -5.17 3.69
CA GLU A 231 8.23 -5.02 3.09
C GLU A 231 7.12 -5.66 3.94
N ALA A 232 7.35 -6.88 4.45
CA ALA A 232 6.37 -7.58 5.28
C ALA A 232 6.15 -6.90 6.63
N LEU A 233 7.22 -6.39 7.25
CA LEU A 233 7.12 -5.68 8.54
C LEU A 233 6.38 -4.34 8.38
N ASP A 234 6.63 -3.60 7.30
CA ASP A 234 5.87 -2.40 7.01
C ASP A 234 4.41 -2.69 6.71
N GLU A 235 4.11 -3.73 5.91
CA GLU A 235 2.73 -4.18 5.68
C GLU A 235 2.06 -4.53 7.02
N ALA A 236 2.76 -5.22 7.92
CA ALA A 236 2.22 -5.54 9.23
C ALA A 236 1.91 -4.30 10.08
N GLU A 237 2.80 -3.31 10.10
CA GLU A 237 2.58 -2.08 10.85
C GLU A 237 1.46 -1.22 10.25
N VAL A 238 1.36 -1.14 8.92
CA VAL A 238 0.25 -0.47 8.23
C VAL A 238 -1.07 -1.12 8.62
N LEU A 239 -1.17 -2.45 8.51
CA LEU A 239 -2.42 -3.16 8.82
C LEU A 239 -2.78 -3.12 10.32
N VAL A 240 -1.79 -3.03 11.21
CA VAL A 240 -2.05 -2.77 12.65
C VAL A 240 -2.62 -1.37 12.86
N ALA A 241 -2.06 -0.35 12.19
CA ALA A 241 -2.56 1.02 12.24
C ALA A 241 -3.93 1.17 11.58
N ASP A 242 -4.24 0.38 10.54
CA ASP A 242 -5.50 0.42 9.80
C ASP A 242 -6.73 0.17 10.71
N ARG A 243 -6.58 -0.62 11.77
CA ARG A 243 -7.65 -0.81 12.78
C ARG A 243 -8.03 0.51 13.47
N GLU A 244 -7.04 1.33 13.80
CA GLU A 244 -7.25 2.62 14.46
C GLU A 244 -7.73 3.68 13.45
N LEU A 245 -7.22 3.63 12.22
CA LEU A 245 -7.71 4.44 11.11
C LEU A 245 -9.21 4.20 10.87
N GLU A 246 -9.65 2.95 10.75
CA GLU A 246 -11.07 2.61 10.58
C GLU A 246 -11.94 3.10 11.74
N ALA A 247 -11.43 2.99 12.98
CA ALA A 247 -12.10 3.52 14.15
C ALA A 247 -12.24 5.05 14.09
N ALA A 248 -11.19 5.76 13.67
CA ALA A 248 -11.22 7.22 13.51
C ALA A 248 -12.17 7.65 12.38
N LEU A 249 -12.21 6.92 11.27
CA LEU A 249 -13.12 7.17 10.14
C LEU A 249 -14.60 6.95 10.49
N ALA A 250 -14.88 6.11 11.50
CA ALA A 250 -16.24 5.84 11.95
C ALA A 250 -16.85 6.97 12.80
N VAL A 251 -16.03 7.92 13.28
CA VAL A 251 -16.48 9.01 14.15
C VAL A 251 -17.20 10.09 13.34
N ARG A 252 -18.50 10.28 13.60
CA ARG A 252 -19.36 11.23 12.86
C ARG A 252 -19.42 12.60 13.55
N PRO A 253 -19.50 13.70 12.77
CA PRO A 253 -19.68 15.04 13.33
C PRO A 253 -21.05 15.17 14.02
N PRO A 254 -21.17 16.05 15.04
CA PRO A 254 -22.45 16.36 15.64
C PRO A 254 -23.40 17.00 14.61
N THR A 255 -24.68 16.71 14.73
CA THR A 255 -25.73 17.27 13.88
C THR A 255 -26.34 18.54 14.50
N ASP A 256 -27.08 19.31 13.70
CA ASP A 256 -27.78 20.55 14.12
C ASP A 256 -26.81 21.56 14.78
N LEU A 257 -25.71 21.87 14.08
CA LEU A 257 -24.73 22.86 14.49
C LEU A 257 -25.11 24.25 13.95
N ASN A 258 -25.62 25.15 14.78
CA ASN A 258 -25.99 26.50 14.33
C ASN A 258 -25.12 27.55 15.00
N PHE A 259 -24.22 28.20 14.25
CA PHE A 259 -23.32 29.23 14.76
C PHE A 259 -23.86 30.67 14.63
N ARG A 260 -25.02 30.87 14.01
CA ARG A 260 -25.56 32.21 13.72
C ARG A 260 -26.10 32.88 14.97
N VAL A 261 -25.71 34.13 15.16
CA VAL A 261 -26.30 35.06 16.11
C VAL A 261 -26.61 36.35 15.39
N GLU A 262 -27.85 36.81 15.46
CA GLU A 262 -28.26 38.09 14.90
C GLU A 262 -28.03 39.20 15.93
N ASP A 263 -26.81 39.74 15.95
CA ASP A 263 -26.39 40.71 16.98
C ASP A 263 -27.25 41.98 17.02
N TYR A 264 -27.91 42.36 15.91
CA TYR A 264 -28.81 43.51 15.90
C TYR A 264 -30.05 43.31 16.80
N LEU A 265 -30.47 42.06 17.06
CA LEU A 265 -31.63 41.76 17.91
C LEU A 265 -31.41 42.11 19.38
N GLN A 266 -30.15 42.19 19.84
CA GLN A 266 -29.83 42.55 21.22
C GLN A 266 -30.24 44.00 21.56
N TYR A 267 -30.26 44.87 20.54
CA TYR A 267 -30.60 46.28 20.67
C TYR A 267 -32.10 46.56 20.39
N SER A 268 -32.89 45.53 20.09
CA SER A 268 -34.32 45.69 19.81
C SER A 268 -35.10 46.10 21.07
N SER A 269 -36.02 47.04 20.91
CA SER A 269 -36.95 47.44 21.97
C SER A 269 -37.97 46.35 22.29
N LYS A 270 -38.23 45.41 21.36
CA LYS A 270 -39.21 44.34 21.52
C LYS A 270 -38.68 43.21 22.39
N ALA A 271 -39.45 42.81 23.41
CA ALA A 271 -39.10 41.70 24.30
C ALA A 271 -38.94 40.35 23.54
N SER A 272 -39.77 40.12 22.51
CA SER A 272 -39.69 38.93 21.65
C SER A 272 -38.35 38.81 20.91
N ASP A 273 -37.76 39.93 20.52
CA ASP A 273 -36.52 39.95 19.75
C ASP A 273 -35.32 39.68 20.67
N ARG A 274 -35.33 40.23 21.89
CA ARG A 274 -34.34 39.91 22.92
C ARG A 274 -34.40 38.44 23.35
N GLN A 275 -35.60 37.84 23.42
CA GLN A 275 -35.76 36.41 23.68
C GLN A 275 -35.21 35.55 22.53
N LYS A 276 -35.46 35.94 21.27
CA LYS A 276 -34.88 35.28 20.09
C LYS A 276 -33.35 35.36 20.10
N TYR A 277 -32.78 36.52 20.39
CA TYR A 277 -31.33 36.69 20.55
C TYR A 277 -30.76 35.75 21.61
N ALA A 278 -31.37 35.71 22.80
CA ALA A 278 -30.91 34.84 23.88
C ALA A 278 -30.96 33.35 23.50
N ALA A 279 -32.00 32.92 22.78
CA ALA A 279 -32.12 31.56 22.27
C ALA A 279 -31.06 31.24 21.19
N GLN A 280 -30.86 32.14 20.22
CA GLN A 280 -29.83 32.01 19.19
C GLN A 280 -28.43 31.93 19.80
N LYS A 281 -28.12 32.82 20.75
CA LYS A 281 -26.84 32.84 21.46
C LYS A 281 -26.58 31.52 22.19
N ARG A 282 -27.56 31.00 22.94
CA ARG A 282 -27.45 29.70 23.62
C ARG A 282 -27.23 28.55 22.65
N LYS A 283 -27.94 28.53 21.52
CA LYS A 283 -27.77 27.48 20.49
C LYS A 283 -26.38 27.58 19.84
N SER A 284 -25.91 28.79 19.55
CA SER A 284 -24.56 29.02 19.01
C SER A 284 -23.44 28.62 19.96
N GLU A 285 -23.54 28.97 21.25
CA GLU A 285 -22.58 28.56 22.26
C GLU A 285 -22.56 27.03 22.45
N ASP A 286 -23.73 26.38 22.50
CA ASP A 286 -23.81 24.91 22.57
C ASP A 286 -23.25 24.23 21.32
N SER A 287 -23.62 24.69 20.13
CA SER A 287 -23.10 24.18 18.86
C SER A 287 -21.59 24.35 18.77
N ARG A 288 -21.05 25.51 19.18
CA ARG A 288 -19.60 25.75 19.22
C ARG A 288 -18.91 24.80 20.20
N ARG A 289 -19.48 24.57 21.39
CA ARG A 289 -18.94 23.63 22.36
C ARG A 289 -18.94 22.19 21.82
N ARG A 290 -20.07 21.71 21.28
CA ARG A 290 -20.18 20.37 20.69
C ARG A 290 -19.23 20.17 19.52
N PHE A 291 -19.10 21.17 18.66
CA PHE A 291 -18.17 21.15 17.54
C PHE A 291 -16.71 21.10 18.02
N LEU A 292 -16.32 21.95 18.96
CA LEU A 292 -14.95 21.97 19.48
C LEU A 292 -14.58 20.67 20.20
N ASP A 293 -15.48 20.12 21.02
CA ASP A 293 -15.27 18.83 21.68
C ASP A 293 -15.06 17.70 20.65
N TYR A 294 -15.93 17.63 19.63
CA TYR A 294 -15.78 16.71 18.51
C TYR A 294 -14.45 16.92 17.77
N TRP A 295 -14.15 18.16 17.37
CA TRP A 295 -13.00 18.50 16.54
C TRP A 295 -11.69 18.23 17.28
N THR A 296 -11.59 18.61 18.56
CA THR A 296 -10.42 18.33 19.38
C THR A 296 -10.20 16.82 19.51
N LYS A 297 -11.26 16.06 19.83
CA LYS A 297 -11.17 14.61 19.97
C LYS A 297 -10.74 13.91 18.68
N ILE A 298 -11.36 14.26 17.55
CA ILE A 298 -11.03 13.62 16.27
C ILE A 298 -9.62 14.01 15.83
N ARG A 299 -9.17 15.25 16.07
CA ARG A 299 -7.80 15.68 15.76
C ARG A 299 -6.76 14.96 16.61
N GLU A 300 -7.02 14.74 17.89
CA GLU A 300 -6.12 13.97 18.76
C GLU A 300 -5.96 12.54 18.23
N GLN A 301 -7.07 11.86 17.98
CA GLN A 301 -7.09 10.51 17.40
C GLN A 301 -6.39 10.46 16.03
N SER A 302 -6.67 11.42 15.15
CA SER A 302 -6.03 11.49 13.84
C SER A 302 -4.53 11.71 13.93
N ASN A 303 -4.09 12.61 14.82
CA ASN A 303 -2.68 12.90 14.97
C ASN A 303 -1.91 11.66 15.48
N ASP A 304 -2.50 10.87 16.36
CA ASP A 304 -1.91 9.59 16.80
C ASP A 304 -1.77 8.60 15.64
N VAL A 305 -2.82 8.42 14.86
CA VAL A 305 -2.83 7.53 13.70
C VAL A 305 -1.84 8.00 12.63
N THR A 306 -1.87 9.30 12.29
CA THR A 306 -0.94 9.92 11.34
C THR A 306 0.51 9.75 11.78
N ARG A 307 0.84 9.98 13.06
CA ARG A 307 2.21 9.76 13.56
C ARG A 307 2.70 8.32 13.40
N ARG A 308 1.81 7.33 13.47
CA ARG A 308 2.19 5.93 13.22
C ARG A 308 2.53 5.72 11.75
N TYR A 309 1.71 6.23 10.83
CA TYR A 309 2.01 6.16 9.40
C TYR A 309 3.25 6.97 9.02
N GLU A 310 3.46 8.15 9.58
CA GLU A 310 4.68 8.95 9.34
C GLU A 310 5.95 8.21 9.77
N LYS A 311 5.90 7.46 10.88
CA LYS A 311 7.03 6.61 11.30
C LYS A 311 7.34 5.50 10.30
N ILE A 312 6.31 4.93 9.67
CA ILE A 312 6.48 3.93 8.59
C ILE A 312 7.04 4.63 7.35
N ALA A 313 6.49 5.80 6.96
CA ALA A 313 6.93 6.54 5.79
C ALA A 313 8.35 7.12 5.88
N ALA A 314 8.86 7.35 7.09
CA ALA A 314 10.23 7.82 7.30
C ALA A 314 11.29 6.72 7.09
N ARG A 315 10.88 5.45 6.94
CA ARG A 315 11.79 4.33 6.71
C ARG A 315 12.35 4.37 5.30
N LYS A 316 13.64 4.06 5.16
CA LYS A 316 14.38 4.15 3.88
C LYS A 316 14.49 2.83 3.15
N ASP A 317 14.21 1.73 3.84
CA ASP A 317 14.38 0.34 3.41
C ASP A 317 13.18 -0.22 2.64
N SER A 318 12.07 0.52 2.56
CA SER A 318 10.85 0.05 1.91
C SER A 318 10.02 1.22 1.37
N ALA A 319 10.15 1.45 0.05
CA ALA A 319 9.34 2.44 -0.66
C ALA A 319 7.84 2.11 -0.59
N ARG A 320 7.49 0.82 -0.64
CA ARG A 320 6.11 0.34 -0.56
C ARG A 320 5.43 0.71 0.75
N GLY A 321 6.11 0.52 1.89
CA GLY A 321 5.61 0.92 3.19
C GLY A 321 5.33 2.42 3.26
N ALA A 322 6.22 3.23 2.70
CA ALA A 322 6.06 4.67 2.67
C ALA A 322 4.86 5.14 1.83
N PHE A 323 4.63 4.55 0.66
CA PHE A 323 3.48 4.92 -0.18
C PHE A 323 2.16 4.48 0.44
N ALA A 324 2.13 3.26 1.00
CA ALA A 324 0.97 2.76 1.71
C ALA A 324 0.62 3.71 2.87
N ALA A 325 1.58 4.05 3.72
CA ALA A 325 1.40 4.95 4.86
C ALA A 325 0.91 6.35 4.43
N ALA A 326 1.53 6.96 3.42
CA ALA A 326 1.11 8.27 2.91
C ALA A 326 -0.33 8.25 2.37
N ALA A 327 -0.71 7.19 1.65
CA ALA A 327 -2.07 7.01 1.17
C ALA A 327 -3.10 6.92 2.32
N ARG A 328 -2.76 6.24 3.44
CA ARG A 328 -3.64 6.14 4.61
C ARG A 328 -3.81 7.49 5.33
N VAL A 329 -2.73 8.27 5.44
CA VAL A 329 -2.81 9.64 5.97
C VAL A 329 -3.75 10.48 5.11
N ALA A 330 -3.63 10.40 3.78
CA ALA A 330 -4.53 11.12 2.88
C ALA A 330 -5.99 10.69 3.07
N VAL A 331 -6.28 9.38 3.09
CA VAL A 331 -7.64 8.87 3.34
C VAL A 331 -8.22 9.43 4.64
N LEU A 332 -7.47 9.34 5.74
CA LEU A 332 -7.90 9.81 7.05
C LEU A 332 -8.30 11.28 7.03
N VAL A 333 -7.36 12.11 6.57
CA VAL A 333 -7.46 13.56 6.61
C VAL A 333 -8.56 14.05 5.67
N GLN A 334 -8.64 13.49 4.46
CA GLN A 334 -9.66 13.84 3.48
C GLN A 334 -11.05 13.43 3.91
N ALA A 335 -11.22 12.20 4.39
CA ALA A 335 -12.52 11.71 4.83
C ALA A 335 -13.07 12.57 5.97
N GLN A 336 -12.21 13.06 6.87
CA GLN A 336 -12.62 13.94 7.96
C GLN A 336 -13.09 15.30 7.47
N VAL A 337 -12.33 15.91 6.57
CA VAL A 337 -12.72 17.19 5.99
C VAL A 337 -14.00 17.05 5.17
N ASP A 338 -14.05 16.08 4.26
CA ASP A 338 -15.20 15.87 3.39
C ASP A 338 -16.45 15.52 4.20
N THR A 339 -16.34 14.71 5.26
CA THR A 339 -17.47 14.38 6.14
C THR A 339 -17.96 15.60 6.89
N LEU A 340 -17.06 16.48 7.36
CA LEU A 340 -17.45 17.71 8.05
C LEU A 340 -18.12 18.70 7.10
N LEU A 341 -17.57 18.90 5.90
CA LEU A 341 -18.12 19.83 4.91
C LEU A 341 -19.41 19.30 4.25
N ALA A 342 -19.57 17.98 4.15
CA ALA A 342 -20.79 17.35 3.63
C ALA A 342 -21.91 17.25 4.68
N ALA A 343 -21.68 17.69 5.91
CA ALA A 343 -22.75 17.80 6.90
C ALA A 343 -23.82 18.79 6.43
N GLU A 344 -25.09 18.46 6.71
CA GLU A 344 -26.23 19.31 6.36
C GLU A 344 -26.14 20.65 7.07
N VAL A 345 -26.25 21.73 6.29
CA VAL A 345 -26.33 23.09 6.82
C VAL A 345 -27.68 23.23 7.57
N PRO A 346 -27.71 23.78 8.79
CA PRO A 346 -28.94 23.85 9.57
C PRO A 346 -30.08 24.59 8.86
N ASP A 347 -31.28 24.03 8.98
CA ASP A 347 -32.52 24.69 8.60
C ASP A 347 -32.66 26.04 9.33
N GLY A 348 -32.98 27.10 8.59
CA GLY A 348 -33.17 28.45 9.13
C GLY A 348 -32.00 29.43 8.91
N LEU A 349 -30.93 29.01 8.24
CA LEU A 349 -29.96 29.93 7.64
C LEU A 349 -30.59 30.60 6.40
N GLY A 350 -31.43 31.61 6.66
CA GLY A 350 -32.34 32.20 5.67
C GLY A 350 -31.73 33.08 4.57
N SER A 351 -30.39 33.18 4.44
CA SER A 351 -29.75 33.90 3.33
C SER A 351 -28.48 33.18 2.84
N GLU A 352 -28.12 33.42 1.57
CA GLU A 352 -26.92 32.87 0.96
C GLU A 352 -25.64 33.34 1.69
N GLU A 353 -25.62 34.57 2.18
CA GLU A 353 -24.51 35.12 2.98
C GLU A 353 -24.36 34.39 4.31
N ALA A 354 -25.46 34.00 4.95
CA ALA A 354 -25.42 33.23 6.19
C ALA A 354 -24.86 31.82 5.97
N ILE A 355 -25.19 31.20 4.83
CA ILE A 355 -24.61 29.92 4.41
C ILE A 355 -23.11 30.08 4.12
N LYS A 356 -22.71 31.13 3.40
CA LYS A 356 -21.28 31.44 3.13
C LYS A 356 -20.49 31.66 4.42
N ALA A 357 -21.05 32.41 5.38
CA ALA A 357 -20.40 32.63 6.68
C ALA A 357 -20.27 31.33 7.49
N TYR A 358 -21.31 30.49 7.51
CA TYR A 358 -21.26 29.17 8.14
C TYR A 358 -20.18 28.27 7.52
N CYS A 359 -20.15 28.18 6.19
CA CYS A 359 -19.15 27.38 5.48
C CYS A 359 -17.74 27.96 5.61
N GLY A 360 -17.60 29.29 5.66
CA GLY A 360 -16.34 29.97 5.94
C GLY A 360 -15.79 29.58 7.31
N ALA A 361 -16.64 29.63 8.34
CA ALA A 361 -16.26 29.23 9.70
C ALA A 361 -15.80 27.77 9.80
N LEU A 362 -16.40 26.84 9.02
CA LEU A 362 -15.91 25.46 8.94
C LEU A 362 -14.57 25.38 8.20
N ARG A 363 -14.41 26.13 7.10
CA ARG A 363 -13.19 26.14 6.28
C ARG A 363 -11.96 26.68 7.02
N ASP A 364 -12.15 27.62 7.96
CA ASP A 364 -11.07 28.10 8.82
C ASP A 364 -10.39 26.95 9.59
N TYR A 365 -11.13 25.89 9.93
CA TYR A 365 -10.58 24.69 10.57
C TYR A 365 -10.08 23.64 9.57
N THR A 366 -10.75 23.49 8.41
CA THR A 366 -10.44 22.39 7.48
C THR A 366 -9.33 22.70 6.49
N THR A 367 -9.16 23.95 6.05
CA THR A 367 -8.17 24.28 5.01
C THR A 367 -6.72 23.92 5.37
N PRO A 368 -6.21 24.19 6.59
CA PRO A 368 -4.86 23.74 6.98
C PRO A 368 -4.72 22.22 6.96
N VAL A 369 -5.82 21.52 7.25
CA VAL A 369 -5.89 20.05 7.31
C VAL A 369 -5.89 19.47 5.88
N GLU A 370 -6.66 20.06 4.95
CA GLU A 370 -6.66 19.68 3.54
C GLU A 370 -5.27 19.79 2.90
N ALA A 371 -4.53 20.86 3.18
CA ALA A 371 -3.17 21.04 2.66
C ALA A 371 -2.24 19.87 3.04
N SER A 372 -2.36 19.35 4.26
CA SER A 372 -1.59 18.20 4.71
C SER A 372 -1.95 16.90 3.96
N ALA A 373 -3.23 16.71 3.60
CA ALA A 373 -3.65 15.59 2.78
C ALA A 373 -3.07 15.68 1.36
N THR A 374 -3.13 16.86 0.75
CA THR A 374 -2.54 17.09 -0.58
C THR A 374 -1.06 16.78 -0.59
N GLN A 375 -0.31 17.25 0.42
CA GLN A 375 1.12 16.95 0.54
C GLN A 375 1.41 15.45 0.66
N ALA A 376 0.59 14.70 1.43
CA ALA A 376 0.74 13.25 1.55
C ALA A 376 0.49 12.53 0.21
N LEU A 377 -0.51 12.97 -0.56
CA LEU A 377 -0.79 12.43 -1.88
C LEU A 377 0.31 12.74 -2.89
N GLU A 378 0.80 13.99 -2.92
CA GLU A 378 1.91 14.41 -3.79
C GLU A 378 3.16 13.60 -3.47
N PHE A 379 3.51 13.46 -2.18
CA PHE A 379 4.63 12.62 -1.75
C PHE A 379 4.50 11.19 -2.26
N CYS A 380 3.33 10.57 -2.08
CA CYS A 380 3.02 9.22 -2.54
C CYS A 380 3.17 9.08 -4.06
N TRP A 381 2.60 10.01 -4.82
CA TRP A 381 2.56 9.97 -6.28
C TRP A 381 3.93 10.27 -6.92
N GLU A 382 4.60 11.35 -6.50
CA GLU A 382 5.89 11.76 -7.06
C GLU A 382 7.01 10.78 -6.72
N ARG A 383 7.00 10.22 -5.50
CA ARG A 383 7.99 9.22 -5.13
C ARG A 383 7.75 7.91 -5.87
N ALA A 384 6.51 7.46 -5.99
CA ALA A 384 6.22 6.27 -6.77
C ALA A 384 6.73 6.38 -8.22
N ALA A 385 6.61 7.56 -8.83
CA ALA A 385 7.20 7.86 -10.14
C ALA A 385 8.73 7.67 -10.17
N ALA A 386 9.43 8.19 -9.17
CA ALA A 386 10.89 8.07 -9.08
C ALA A 386 11.36 6.61 -8.93
N PHE A 387 10.53 5.74 -8.37
CA PHE A 387 10.82 4.31 -8.21
C PHE A 387 10.23 3.42 -9.33
N ALA A 388 9.54 4.00 -10.32
CA ALA A 388 8.77 3.25 -11.33
C ALA A 388 7.86 2.18 -10.71
N TYR A 389 7.25 2.51 -9.57
CA TYR A 389 6.47 1.59 -8.75
C TYR A 389 4.98 1.93 -8.79
N THR A 390 4.12 0.91 -8.83
CA THR A 390 2.67 1.09 -8.75
C THR A 390 2.04 -0.02 -7.92
N ASP A 391 1.05 0.36 -7.12
CA ASP A 391 0.15 -0.52 -6.39
C ASP A 391 -1.18 0.21 -6.13
N ALA A 392 -2.12 -0.45 -5.46
CA ALA A 392 -3.41 0.15 -5.14
C ALA A 392 -3.32 1.46 -4.32
N SER A 393 -2.23 1.66 -3.57
CA SER A 393 -2.00 2.88 -2.80
C SER A 393 -1.59 4.04 -3.70
N VAL A 394 -0.63 3.80 -4.59
CA VAL A 394 -0.18 4.79 -5.58
C VAL A 394 -1.31 5.15 -6.54
N GLU A 395 -2.08 4.17 -7.01
CA GLU A 395 -3.26 4.39 -7.85
C GLU A 395 -4.29 5.29 -7.15
N PHE A 396 -4.55 5.04 -5.87
CA PHE A 396 -5.43 5.89 -5.07
C PHE A 396 -4.89 7.32 -5.00
N CYS A 397 -3.58 7.49 -4.69
CA CYS A 397 -2.97 8.81 -4.57
C CYS A 397 -3.12 9.63 -5.87
N GLY A 398 -2.79 9.02 -7.02
CA GLY A 398 -2.91 9.67 -8.33
C GLY A 398 -4.36 10.01 -8.70
N ALA A 399 -5.28 9.07 -8.52
CA ALA A 399 -6.70 9.28 -8.81
C ALA A 399 -7.30 10.40 -7.95
N GLU A 400 -6.91 10.47 -6.69
CA GLU A 400 -7.40 11.48 -5.75
C GLU A 400 -6.83 12.88 -6.04
N LEU A 401 -5.55 12.98 -6.38
CA LEU A 401 -4.94 14.25 -6.85
C LEU A 401 -5.63 14.76 -8.10
N GLN A 402 -5.85 13.90 -9.10
CA GLN A 402 -6.55 14.26 -10.33
C GLN A 402 -7.97 14.75 -10.03
N ARG A 403 -8.66 14.12 -9.09
CA ARG A 403 -10.04 14.46 -8.72
C ARG A 403 -10.15 15.81 -8.00
N ARG A 404 -9.19 16.13 -7.13
CA ARG A 404 -9.20 17.38 -6.33
C ARG A 404 -8.52 18.55 -7.03
N LEU A 405 -7.46 18.28 -7.76
CA LEU A 405 -6.60 19.28 -8.40
C LEU A 405 -6.44 18.98 -9.90
N PRO A 406 -7.54 18.88 -10.68
CA PRO A 406 -7.51 18.42 -12.08
C PRO A 406 -6.68 19.32 -13.01
N ARG A 407 -6.46 20.58 -12.64
CA ARG A 407 -5.60 21.51 -13.40
C ARG A 407 -4.11 21.29 -13.16
N ALA A 408 -3.73 20.85 -11.96
CA ALA A 408 -2.33 20.58 -11.61
C ALA A 408 -1.94 19.12 -11.92
N HIS A 409 -2.90 18.19 -11.81
CA HIS A 409 -2.69 16.77 -12.06
C HIS A 409 -3.65 16.30 -13.17
N LEU A 410 -3.13 16.23 -14.39
CA LEU A 410 -3.88 15.82 -15.56
C LEU A 410 -4.18 14.30 -15.54
N PRO A 411 -5.26 13.85 -16.23
CA PRO A 411 -5.60 12.44 -16.39
C PRO A 411 -4.51 11.64 -17.12
N GLN A 412 -3.53 11.10 -16.39
CA GLN A 412 -2.44 10.35 -17.05
C GLN A 412 -2.93 9.09 -17.76
N ARG A 413 -3.97 8.44 -17.21
CA ARG A 413 -4.60 7.25 -17.77
C ARG A 413 -5.25 7.49 -19.14
N GLU A 414 -5.70 8.73 -19.41
CA GLU A 414 -6.32 9.11 -20.69
C GLU A 414 -5.27 9.60 -21.71
N LEU A 415 -4.15 10.15 -21.23
CA LEU A 415 -3.09 10.69 -22.10
C LEU A 415 -2.09 9.64 -22.57
N PHE A 416 -1.79 8.61 -21.78
CA PHE A 416 -0.65 7.71 -22.05
C PHE A 416 -0.97 6.21 -21.99
N GLY A 417 -2.22 5.82 -21.73
CA GLY A 417 -2.48 4.46 -21.25
C GLY A 417 -1.76 4.23 -19.92
N TRP A 418 -1.76 3.01 -19.40
CA TRP A 418 -1.10 2.67 -18.13
C TRP A 418 0.43 2.64 -18.29
N MET A 419 1.06 3.79 -18.55
CA MET A 419 2.49 3.97 -18.33
C MET A 419 2.63 4.66 -16.97
N ALA A 420 3.44 4.08 -16.09
CA ALA A 420 3.94 4.81 -14.93
C ALA A 420 4.39 6.21 -15.38
N PRO A 421 4.21 7.27 -14.56
CA PRO A 421 4.72 8.59 -14.90
C PRO A 421 6.16 8.43 -15.40
N PRO A 422 6.52 9.01 -16.57
CA PRO A 422 7.84 8.85 -17.12
C PRO A 422 8.85 9.22 -16.03
N PRO A 423 9.92 8.43 -15.83
CA PRO A 423 10.94 8.81 -14.87
C PRO A 423 11.33 10.25 -15.16
N ILE A 424 11.38 11.09 -14.12
CA ILE A 424 11.97 12.42 -14.25
C ILE A 424 13.40 12.14 -14.70
N GLU A 425 13.67 12.32 -16.00
CA GLU A 425 15.02 12.17 -16.51
C GLU A 425 15.90 13.07 -15.64
N PRO A 426 17.02 12.57 -15.08
CA PRO A 426 18.01 13.50 -14.59
C PRO A 426 18.31 14.40 -15.77
N VAL A 427 18.06 15.70 -15.64
CA VAL A 427 18.45 16.67 -16.65
C VAL A 427 19.96 16.54 -16.75
N SER A 428 20.44 15.69 -17.65
CA SER A 428 21.79 15.75 -18.15
C SER A 428 21.82 17.07 -18.88
N ALA A 429 22.26 18.13 -18.19
CA ALA A 429 22.74 19.31 -18.88
C ALA A 429 23.71 18.79 -19.95
N PRO A 430 23.46 19.02 -21.25
CA PRO A 430 24.41 18.63 -22.25
C PRO A 430 25.68 19.42 -21.95
N VAL A 431 26.71 18.71 -21.46
CA VAL A 431 28.07 19.22 -21.52
C VAL A 431 28.37 19.32 -23.00
N GLN A 432 28.26 20.54 -23.55
CA GLN A 432 28.83 20.85 -24.84
C GLN A 432 30.33 20.63 -24.72
N VAL A 433 30.81 19.50 -25.24
CA VAL A 433 32.22 19.32 -25.50
C VAL A 433 32.51 20.16 -26.74
N GLU A 434 33.20 21.28 -26.56
CA GLU A 434 33.74 22.05 -27.68
C GLU A 434 34.67 21.12 -28.51
N PRO A 435 34.54 21.10 -29.84
CA PRO A 435 35.47 20.36 -30.68
C PRO A 435 36.87 20.98 -30.57
N PRO A 436 37.93 20.16 -30.64
CA PRO A 436 39.30 20.66 -30.54
C PRO A 436 39.58 21.64 -31.68
N LEU A 437 40.14 22.80 -31.33
CA LEU A 437 40.67 23.77 -32.27
C LEU A 437 41.71 23.07 -33.15
N THR A 438 41.42 22.96 -34.44
CA THR A 438 42.39 22.53 -35.45
C THR A 438 43.42 23.64 -35.63
N GLU A 439 44.69 23.32 -35.43
CA GLU A 439 45.82 24.15 -35.83
C GLU A 439 45.91 24.16 -37.37
N GLU A 440 45.63 25.32 -37.97
CA GLU A 440 46.25 25.79 -39.22
C GLU A 440 46.67 27.25 -39.07
#